data_AF-A0A7Y2I9X3-F1
#
_entry.id   AF-A0A7Y2I9X3-F1
#
_cell.length_a   1.000
_cell.length_b   1.000
_cell.length_c   1.000
_cell.angle_alpha   90.00
_cell.angle_beta   90.00
_cell.angle_gamma   90.00
#
_symmetry.space_group_name_H-M   'P 1'
#
loop_
_entity.id
_entity.type
_entity.pdbx_description
1 polymer ?
#
loop_
_entity_poly.entity_id
_entity_poly.type
_entity_poly.pdbx_seq_one_letter_code
_entity_poly.pdbx_strand_id
1 'polypeptide(L)'
;MTVADERQLSFYHTHTGLRLDVVYKQDGVFLDSALEEINAFLSDFRTGDIVEMDPELLDLIYDVRASLGSDGTYQIISAYRSPKTNEMLRNRSASSGVAKKSHHILGEAIDVRLEGVKTAQLRDAALRMQRGGVGYYEKSDFVHMDTGRVRRW
;
A
#
# COMPACT_ATOMS: atom_id res chain seq x y z
N MET A 1 -11.48 -28.08 -15.05
CA MET A 1 -11.60 -27.14 -13.92
C MET A 1 -11.17 -25.79 -14.44
N THR A 2 -12.10 -24.84 -14.56
CA THR A 2 -11.73 -23.44 -14.69
C THR A 2 -11.06 -23.06 -13.36
N VAL A 3 -9.81 -22.62 -13.41
CA VAL A 3 -9.14 -22.05 -12.24
C VAL A 3 -9.94 -20.78 -11.89
N ALA A 4 -10.37 -20.63 -10.64
CA ALA A 4 -11.05 -19.42 -10.19
C ALA A 4 -10.10 -18.22 -10.37
N ASP A 5 -10.64 -17.05 -10.77
CA ASP A 5 -9.83 -15.84 -10.90
C ASP A 5 -9.65 -15.20 -9.52
N GLU A 6 -8.57 -15.58 -8.84
CA GLU A 6 -8.24 -15.12 -7.50
C GLU A 6 -7.18 -14.02 -7.52
N ARG A 7 -7.47 -12.90 -6.85
CA ARG A 7 -6.47 -11.90 -6.53
C ARG A 7 -6.01 -12.07 -5.08
N GLN A 8 -4.77 -12.53 -4.96
CA GLN A 8 -4.10 -12.72 -3.68
C GLN A 8 -2.99 -11.68 -3.48
N LEU A 9 -2.81 -11.18 -2.27
CA LEU A 9 -1.67 -10.38 -1.86
C LEU A 9 -0.99 -10.98 -0.64
N SER A 10 0.31 -10.73 -0.53
CA SER A 10 1.15 -11.16 0.58
C SER A 10 1.82 -9.94 1.18
N PHE A 11 1.72 -9.79 2.49
CA PHE A 11 2.21 -8.62 3.23
C PHE A 11 3.13 -9.02 4.39
N TYR A 12 4.13 -8.18 4.63
CA TYR A 12 4.94 -8.20 5.84
C TYR A 12 5.02 -6.78 6.41
N HIS A 13 4.55 -6.58 7.64
CA HIS A 13 4.53 -5.24 8.24
C HIS A 13 5.83 -4.95 9.00
N THR A 14 6.63 -4.01 8.50
CA THR A 14 8.02 -3.84 8.96
C THR A 14 8.15 -3.32 10.39
N HIS A 15 7.09 -2.75 10.96
CA HIS A 15 7.08 -2.25 12.33
C HIS A 15 6.54 -3.23 13.37
N THR A 16 5.65 -4.14 12.97
CA THR A 16 4.99 -5.09 13.89
C THR A 16 5.50 -6.52 13.72
N GLY A 17 6.16 -6.82 12.60
CA GLY A 17 6.63 -8.16 12.26
C GLY A 17 5.52 -9.10 11.77
N LEU A 18 4.27 -8.63 11.71
CA LEU A 18 3.13 -9.43 11.27
C LEU A 18 3.21 -9.76 9.77
N ARG A 19 2.63 -10.90 9.41
CA ARG A 19 2.47 -11.36 8.03
C ARG A 19 1.00 -11.62 7.74
N LEU A 20 0.61 -11.40 6.49
CA LEU A 20 -0.73 -11.68 6.00
C LEU A 20 -0.65 -12.18 4.56
N ASP A 21 -1.21 -13.36 4.29
CA ASP A 21 -1.45 -13.89 2.96
C ASP A 21 -2.96 -13.98 2.77
N VAL A 22 -3.50 -13.24 1.80
CA VAL A 22 -4.95 -13.04 1.71
C VAL A 22 -5.42 -12.99 0.26
N VAL A 23 -6.39 -13.83 -0.06
CA VAL A 23 -7.22 -13.69 -1.27
C VAL A 23 -8.29 -12.66 -0.94
N TYR A 24 -8.23 -11.49 -1.58
CA TYR A 24 -9.14 -10.37 -1.28
C TYR A 24 -10.23 -10.17 -2.32
N LYS A 25 -10.08 -10.82 -3.49
CA LYS A 25 -11.04 -10.77 -4.59
C LYS A 25 -11.09 -12.12 -5.29
N GLN A 26 -12.28 -12.62 -5.57
CA GLN A 26 -12.50 -13.86 -6.29
C GLN A 26 -13.59 -13.66 -7.35
N ASP A 27 -13.32 -14.09 -8.58
CA ASP A 27 -14.25 -13.99 -9.71
C ASP A 27 -14.82 -12.57 -9.91
N GLY A 28 -13.95 -11.57 -9.70
CA GLY A 28 -14.28 -10.14 -9.82
C GLY A 28 -14.97 -9.52 -8.61
N VAL A 29 -15.29 -10.29 -7.56
CA VAL A 29 -16.00 -9.83 -6.36
C VAL A 29 -15.03 -9.71 -5.18
N PHE A 30 -15.06 -8.58 -4.47
CA PHE A 30 -14.28 -8.40 -3.25
C PHE A 30 -14.86 -9.23 -2.10
N LEU A 31 -13.98 -9.79 -1.26
CA LEU A 31 -14.37 -10.60 -0.13
C LEU A 31 -14.37 -9.74 1.14
N ASP A 32 -15.54 -9.44 1.69
CA ASP A 32 -15.70 -8.52 2.84
C ASP A 32 -14.83 -8.93 4.04
N SER A 33 -14.79 -10.22 4.38
CA SER A 33 -13.96 -10.72 5.49
C SER A 33 -12.47 -10.50 5.26
N ALA A 34 -12.01 -10.60 4.01
CA ALA A 34 -10.62 -10.33 3.65
C ALA A 34 -10.31 -8.84 3.72
N LEU A 35 -11.25 -7.98 3.30
CA LEU A 35 -11.09 -6.53 3.43
C LEU A 35 -11.02 -6.11 4.91
N GLU A 36 -11.84 -6.68 5.78
CA GLU A 36 -11.76 -6.44 7.23
C GLU A 36 -10.39 -6.85 7.81
N GLU A 37 -9.86 -8.01 7.42
CA GLU A 37 -8.53 -8.47 7.85
C GLU A 37 -7.42 -7.53 7.35
N ILE A 38 -7.51 -7.09 6.09
CA ILE A 38 -6.57 -6.12 5.50
C ILE A 38 -6.65 -4.76 6.22
N ASN A 39 -7.85 -4.28 6.54
CA ASN A 39 -8.06 -3.02 7.26
C ASN A 39 -7.39 -3.06 8.64
N ALA A 40 -7.54 -4.17 9.36
CA ALA A 40 -6.86 -4.37 10.64
C ALA A 40 -5.34 -4.46 10.48
N PHE A 41 -4.85 -5.17 9.46
CA PHE A 41 -3.42 -5.34 9.21
C PHE A 41 -2.73 -4.03 8.77
N LEU A 42 -3.41 -3.20 7.97
CA LEU A 42 -2.92 -1.93 7.44
C LEU A 42 -3.27 -0.72 8.32
N SER A 43 -3.77 -0.98 9.53
CA SER A 43 -4.09 0.04 10.53
C SER A 43 -2.87 0.86 10.97
N ASP A 44 -3.13 1.99 11.62
CA ASP A 44 -2.05 2.78 12.18
C ASP A 44 -1.42 2.05 13.37
N PHE A 45 -0.26 1.43 13.15
CA PHE A 45 0.42 0.64 14.17
C PHE A 45 0.78 1.41 15.46
N ARG A 46 0.75 2.74 15.45
CA ARG A 46 1.06 3.56 16.64
C ARG A 46 -0.16 3.84 17.51
N THR A 47 -1.35 3.94 16.90
CA THR A 47 -2.58 4.27 17.62
C THR A 47 -3.56 3.11 17.69
N GLY A 48 -3.44 2.14 16.79
CA GLY A 48 -4.41 1.07 16.58
C GLY A 48 -5.67 1.50 15.83
N ASP A 49 -5.71 2.75 15.34
CA ASP A 49 -6.87 3.24 14.60
C ASP A 49 -6.97 2.51 13.26
N ILE A 50 -8.18 2.00 12.97
CA ILE A 50 -8.53 1.28 11.75
C ILE A 50 -9.44 2.18 10.91
N VAL A 51 -9.27 2.11 9.59
CA VAL A 51 -10.21 2.65 8.60
C VAL A 51 -10.47 1.62 7.52
N GLU A 52 -11.52 1.85 6.74
CA GLU A 52 -11.70 1.15 5.47
C GLU A 52 -10.62 1.59 4.49
N MET A 53 -9.79 0.64 4.06
CA MET A 53 -8.80 0.85 3.02
C MET A 53 -9.50 0.79 1.65
N ASP A 54 -9.08 1.66 0.74
CA ASP A 54 -9.62 1.69 -0.62
C ASP A 54 -9.34 0.36 -1.36
N PRO A 55 -10.37 -0.42 -1.77
CA PRO A 55 -10.17 -1.66 -2.50
C PRO A 55 -9.44 -1.46 -3.85
N GLU A 56 -9.55 -0.28 -4.46
CA GLU A 56 -8.82 0.05 -5.69
C GLU A 56 -7.31 0.17 -5.46
N LEU A 57 -6.89 0.53 -4.24
CA LEU A 57 -5.47 0.52 -3.86
C LEU A 57 -4.91 -0.91 -3.86
N LEU A 58 -5.72 -1.89 -3.41
CA LEU A 58 -5.35 -3.30 -3.43
C LEU A 58 -5.23 -3.81 -4.87
N ASP A 59 -6.19 -3.47 -5.74
CA ASP A 59 -6.12 -3.81 -7.16
C ASP A 59 -4.93 -3.13 -7.85
N LEU A 60 -4.59 -1.89 -7.51
CA LEU A 60 -3.41 -1.21 -8.02
C LEU A 60 -2.12 -1.98 -7.67
N ILE A 61 -1.90 -2.30 -6.40
CA ILE A 61 -0.66 -2.97 -6.00
C ILE A 61 -0.60 -4.42 -6.48
N TYR A 62 -1.75 -5.10 -6.65
CA TYR A 62 -1.83 -6.39 -7.32
C TYR A 62 -1.37 -6.29 -8.77
N ASP A 63 -1.94 -5.36 -9.56
CA ASP A 63 -1.61 -5.21 -10.98
C ASP A 63 -0.14 -4.76 -11.17
N VAL A 64 0.39 -3.91 -10.27
CA VAL A 64 1.81 -3.57 -10.24
C VAL A 64 2.68 -4.81 -10.04
N ARG A 65 2.38 -5.64 -9.03
CA ARG A 65 3.13 -6.86 -8.75
C ARG A 65 3.06 -7.84 -9.94
N ALA A 66 1.88 -8.02 -10.51
CA ALA A 66 1.66 -8.87 -11.68
C ALA A 66 2.43 -8.38 -12.91
N SER A 67 2.46 -7.07 -13.17
CA SER A 67 3.21 -6.48 -14.30
C SER A 67 4.73 -6.68 -14.21
N LEU A 68 5.22 -6.95 -13.01
CA LEU A 68 6.63 -7.26 -12.74
C LEU A 68 6.91 -8.77 -12.84
N GLY A 69 5.89 -9.61 -13.06
CA GLY A 69 6.01 -11.06 -13.03
C GLY A 69 6.43 -11.59 -11.65
N SER A 70 6.08 -10.88 -10.58
CA SER A 70 6.49 -11.19 -9.21
C SER A 70 5.34 -11.83 -8.43
N ASP A 71 5.68 -12.75 -7.54
CA ASP A 71 4.83 -13.29 -6.48
C ASP A 71 5.26 -12.77 -5.09
N GLY A 72 6.16 -11.79 -5.07
CA GLY A 72 6.83 -11.31 -3.85
C GLY A 72 5.88 -10.73 -2.81
N THR A 73 6.36 -10.75 -1.57
CA THR A 73 5.68 -10.12 -0.42
C THR A 73 5.91 -8.62 -0.44
N TYR A 74 4.83 -7.84 -0.32
CA TYR A 74 4.93 -6.41 -0.05
C TYR A 74 5.36 -6.19 1.40
N GLN A 75 6.50 -5.53 1.58
CA GLN A 75 6.91 -5.05 2.89
C GLN A 75 6.26 -3.69 3.12
N ILE A 76 5.41 -3.61 4.15
CA ILE A 76 4.64 -2.41 4.49
C ILE A 76 5.45 -1.53 5.42
N ILE A 77 5.86 -0.35 4.91
CA ILE A 77 6.50 0.70 5.70
C ILE A 77 5.42 1.55 6.38
N SER A 78 4.36 1.91 5.64
CA SER A 78 3.23 2.68 6.16
C SER A 78 2.00 2.47 5.29
N ALA A 79 0.82 2.33 5.90
CA ALA A 79 -0.45 2.34 5.20
C ALA A 79 -1.34 3.44 5.79
N TYR A 80 -2.47 3.12 6.45
CA TYR A 80 -3.27 4.15 7.10
C TYR A 80 -2.46 4.91 8.18
N ARG A 81 -2.69 6.21 8.25
CA ARG A 81 -2.15 7.09 9.31
C ARG A 81 -3.30 7.82 9.98
N SER A 82 -3.44 7.63 11.28
CA SER A 82 -4.32 8.49 12.09
C SER A 82 -3.91 9.96 11.93
N PRO A 83 -4.85 10.91 12.09
CA PRO A 83 -4.52 12.33 12.11
C PRO A 83 -3.38 12.67 13.09
N LYS A 84 -3.35 11.99 14.24
CA LYS A 84 -2.32 12.11 15.27
C LYS A 84 -0.94 11.66 14.76
N THR A 85 -0.86 10.50 14.11
CA THR A 85 0.39 10.03 13.52
C THR A 85 0.85 10.91 12.37
N ASN A 86 -0.07 11.35 11.50
CA ASN A 86 0.27 12.23 10.40
C ASN A 86 0.85 13.57 10.91
N GLU A 87 0.23 14.18 11.92
CA GLU A 87 0.73 15.40 12.54
C GLU A 87 2.10 15.20 13.22
N MET A 88 2.25 14.12 13.98
CA MET A 88 3.54 13.76 14.58
C MET A 88 4.64 13.65 13.52
N LEU A 89 4.40 12.93 12.41
CA LEU A 89 5.40 12.77 11.33
C LEU A 89 5.73 14.08 10.64
N ARG A 90 4.74 14.95 10.44
CA ARG A 90 4.97 16.31 9.92
C ARG A 90 5.91 17.13 10.80
N ASN A 91 5.77 17.00 12.11
CA ASN A 91 6.55 17.79 13.07
C ASN A 91 7.96 17.22 13.32
N ARG A 92 8.27 16.00 12.87
CA ARG A 92 9.60 15.38 13.06
C ARG A 92 10.71 16.00 12.20
N SER A 93 10.38 16.58 11.06
CA SER A 93 11.35 17.31 10.24
C SER A 93 10.67 18.38 9.41
N ALA A 94 11.28 19.57 9.38
CA ALA A 94 10.89 20.68 8.51
C ALA A 94 10.95 20.31 7.01
N SER A 95 11.66 19.23 6.65
CA SER A 95 11.78 18.70 5.30
C SER A 95 11.09 17.35 5.10
N SER A 96 10.18 16.95 6.00
CA SER A 96 9.57 15.60 5.98
C SER A 96 8.76 15.30 4.73
N GLY A 97 8.30 16.33 3.99
CA GLY A 97 7.48 16.17 2.79
C GLY A 97 6.07 15.62 3.09
N VAL A 98 5.67 15.48 4.36
CA VAL A 98 4.38 14.90 4.75
C VAL A 98 3.28 15.95 4.61
N ALA A 99 2.29 15.67 3.75
CA ALA A 99 1.18 16.58 3.49
C ALA A 99 0.16 16.60 4.66
N LYS A 100 -0.48 17.77 4.86
CA LYS A 100 -1.60 17.91 5.82
C LYS A 100 -2.83 17.10 5.39
N LYS A 101 -3.08 17.03 4.07
CA LYS A 101 -4.15 16.23 3.44
C LYS A 101 -3.51 15.04 2.73
N SER A 102 -2.94 14.13 3.52
CA SER A 102 -2.30 12.92 3.00
C SER A 102 -3.36 11.89 2.63
N HIS A 103 -3.20 11.20 1.49
CA HIS A 103 -4.05 10.06 1.12
C HIS A 103 -3.93 8.91 2.13
N HIS A 104 -2.84 8.84 2.91
CA HIS A 104 -2.74 7.90 4.02
C HIS A 104 -3.80 8.11 5.12
N ILE A 105 -4.30 9.34 5.32
CA ILE A 105 -5.37 9.58 6.30
C ILE A 105 -6.74 9.13 5.74
N LEU A 106 -6.85 8.98 4.42
CA LEU A 106 -8.08 8.57 3.75
C LEU A 106 -8.19 7.06 3.53
N GLY A 107 -7.16 6.28 3.88
CA GLY A 107 -7.11 4.85 3.54
C GLY A 107 -6.76 4.58 2.07
N GLU A 108 -6.26 5.58 1.35
CA GLU A 108 -6.07 5.57 -0.11
C GLU A 108 -4.60 5.48 -0.53
N ALA A 109 -3.67 5.27 0.41
CA ALA A 109 -2.24 5.24 0.11
C ALA A 109 -1.43 4.24 0.92
N ILE A 110 -0.33 3.79 0.32
CA ILE A 110 0.60 2.83 0.90
C ILE A 110 2.05 3.17 0.52
N ASP A 111 2.95 3.02 1.50
CA ASP A 111 4.40 3.10 1.35
C ASP A 111 4.97 1.68 1.48
N VAL A 112 5.55 1.17 0.39
CA VAL A 112 5.98 -0.23 0.31
C VAL A 112 7.29 -0.40 -0.44
N ARG A 113 7.91 -1.55 -0.22
CA ARG A 113 8.81 -2.19 -1.17
C ARG A 113 8.36 -3.63 -1.41
N LEU A 114 8.84 -4.24 -2.49
CA LEU A 114 8.43 -5.58 -2.89
C LEU A 114 9.65 -6.51 -2.84
N GLU A 115 9.53 -7.63 -2.12
CA GLU A 115 10.62 -8.60 -2.00
C GLU A 115 11.07 -9.10 -3.37
N GLY A 116 12.39 -9.18 -3.57
CA GLY A 116 12.99 -9.58 -4.85
C GLY A 116 12.95 -8.52 -5.95
N VAL A 117 12.35 -7.34 -5.72
CA VAL A 117 12.23 -6.27 -6.72
C VAL A 117 12.92 -5.00 -6.23
N LYS A 118 13.79 -4.41 -7.06
CA LYS A 118 14.40 -3.11 -6.74
C LYS A 118 13.32 -2.02 -6.73
N THR A 119 13.36 -1.13 -5.75
CA THR A 119 12.36 -0.05 -5.60
C THR A 119 12.25 0.87 -6.82
N ALA A 120 13.33 1.06 -7.59
CA ALA A 120 13.28 1.76 -8.88
C ALA A 120 12.39 1.04 -9.92
N GLN A 121 12.44 -0.30 -10.00
CA GLN A 121 11.60 -1.09 -10.89
C GLN A 121 10.13 -1.06 -10.44
N LEU A 122 9.91 -1.15 -9.12
CA LEU A 122 8.58 -1.04 -8.53
C LEU A 122 7.95 0.33 -8.85
N ARG A 123 8.70 1.42 -8.67
CA ARG A 123 8.29 2.78 -9.07
C ARG A 123 7.89 2.83 -10.53
N ASP A 124 8.75 2.32 -11.42
CA ASP A 124 8.49 2.40 -12.87
C ASP A 124 7.25 1.60 -13.26
N ALA A 125 6.99 0.46 -12.61
CA ALA A 125 5.76 -0.30 -12.79
C ALA A 125 4.53 0.46 -12.30
N ALA A 126 4.58 1.05 -11.10
CA ALA A 126 3.50 1.87 -10.56
C ALA A 126 3.18 3.08 -11.46
N LEU A 127 4.20 3.77 -11.98
CA LEU A 127 4.03 4.90 -12.90
C LEU A 127 3.32 4.51 -14.20
N ARG A 128 3.59 3.31 -14.73
CA ARG A 128 2.93 2.80 -15.95
C ARG A 128 1.45 2.53 -15.76
N MET A 129 0.98 2.31 -14.53
CA MET A 129 -0.43 2.06 -14.26
C MET A 129 -1.30 3.30 -14.48
N GLN A 130 -0.75 4.50 -14.29
CA GLN A 130 -1.50 5.76 -14.39
C GLN A 130 -2.81 5.79 -13.56
N ARG A 131 -2.82 5.10 -12.42
CA ARG A 131 -3.99 4.95 -11.53
C ARG A 131 -3.92 5.79 -10.24
N GLY A 132 -2.88 6.59 -10.08
CA GLY A 132 -2.82 7.61 -9.03
C GLY A 132 -1.42 8.14 -8.77
N GLY A 133 -1.18 8.65 -7.56
CA GLY A 133 0.11 9.26 -7.20
C GLY A 133 1.20 8.23 -6.95
N VAL A 134 2.42 8.52 -7.43
CA VAL A 134 3.61 7.69 -7.17
C VAL A 134 4.76 8.54 -6.65
N GLY A 135 5.22 8.28 -5.43
CA GLY A 135 6.39 8.93 -4.83
C GLY A 135 7.57 7.98 -4.73
N TYR A 136 8.79 8.43 -5.06
CA TYR A 136 9.99 7.59 -4.96
C TYR A 136 10.98 8.07 -3.89
N TYR A 137 11.21 7.22 -2.89
CA TYR A 137 12.06 7.52 -1.75
C TYR A 137 13.29 6.61 -1.73
N GLU A 138 14.21 6.81 -2.69
CA GLU A 138 15.40 5.99 -2.87
C GLU A 138 16.22 5.82 -1.58
N LYS A 139 16.49 6.91 -0.84
CA LYS A 139 17.28 6.86 0.40
C LYS A 139 16.63 6.06 1.51
N SER A 140 15.29 6.04 1.54
CA SER A 140 14.51 5.30 2.55
C SER A 140 14.05 3.93 2.04
N ASP A 141 14.41 3.58 0.80
CA ASP A 141 14.10 2.32 0.13
C ASP A 141 12.61 1.95 0.11
N PHE A 142 11.75 2.88 -0.32
CA PHE A 142 10.34 2.59 -0.58
C PHE A 142 9.74 3.40 -1.72
N VAL A 143 8.58 2.93 -2.19
CA VAL A 143 7.71 3.59 -3.16
C VAL A 143 6.38 3.89 -2.48
N HIS A 144 5.94 5.14 -2.60
CA HIS A 144 4.59 5.56 -2.26
C HIS A 144 3.66 5.32 -3.45
N MET A 145 2.49 4.77 -3.20
CA MET A 145 1.41 4.63 -4.18
C MET A 145 0.08 5.07 -3.54
N ASP A 146 -0.73 5.83 -4.27
CA ASP A 146 -2.09 6.21 -3.88
C ASP A 146 -3.07 6.14 -5.06
N THR A 147 -4.36 6.14 -4.77
CA THR A 147 -5.46 6.14 -5.77
C THR A 147 -6.02 7.54 -6.07
N GLY A 148 -5.30 8.59 -5.69
CA GLY A 148 -5.66 9.97 -5.98
C GLY A 148 -5.38 10.39 -7.43
N ARG A 149 -5.20 11.70 -7.66
CA ARG A 149 -4.83 12.20 -9.00
C ARG A 149 -3.45 11.70 -9.41
N VAL A 150 -3.32 11.32 -10.68
CA VAL A 150 -2.04 10.95 -11.31
C VAL A 150 -1.03 12.08 -11.14
N ARG A 151 0.03 11.78 -10.39
CA ARG A 151 1.14 12.70 -10.12
C ARG A 151 2.36 11.89 -9.70
N ARG A 152 3.53 12.52 -9.75
CA ARG A 152 4.79 11.87 -9.38
C ARG A 152 5.71 12.83 -8.64
N TRP A 153 6.48 12.31 -7.69
CA TRP A 153 7.47 13.07 -6.94
C TRP A 153 8.63 12.20 -6.46
#